data_AF-A0A5C7P191-F1
#
_entry.id   AF-A0A5C7P191-F1
#
_cell.length_a   1.000
_cell.length_b   1.000
_cell.length_c   1.000
_cell.angle_alpha   90.00
_cell.angle_beta   90.00
_cell.angle_gamma   90.00
#
_symmetry.space_group_name_H-M   'P 1'
#
loop_
_entity.id
_entity.type
_entity.pdbx_description
1 polymer ?
#
loop_
_entity_poly.entity_id
_entity_poly.type
_entity_poly.pdbx_seq_one_letter_code
_entity_poly.pdbx_strand_id
1 'polypeptide(L)'
;MNFDDVILGRRSIRGYLKKPVPKALVREVLEIAMRAPTSLNTQPWNFYVVAGDVLDRIRKGNVERNLAGVPDSREFRMGPGYAGVHRERQIGIAKQLFAAMGIARDDKERRQD
;
A
#
# COMPACT_ATOMS: atom_id res chain seq x y z
N MET A 1 18.03 16.25 -10.61
CA MET A 1 17.82 14.80 -10.44
C MET A 1 16.68 14.42 -11.36
N ASN A 2 16.96 13.54 -12.31
CA ASN A 2 15.96 12.97 -13.20
C ASN A 2 15.35 11.73 -12.55
N PHE A 3 14.25 11.21 -13.09
CA PHE A 3 13.61 10.01 -12.55
C PHE A 3 14.55 8.79 -12.56
N ASP A 4 15.35 8.64 -13.61
CA ASP A 4 16.32 7.54 -13.75
C ASP A 4 17.34 7.51 -12.60
N ASP A 5 17.77 8.68 -12.12
CA ASP A 5 18.68 8.79 -10.97
C ASP A 5 18.06 8.19 -9.70
N VAL A 6 16.75 8.37 -9.51
CA VAL A 6 16.02 7.81 -8.37
C VAL A 6 15.96 6.29 -8.48
N ILE A 7 15.66 5.77 -9.66
CA ILE A 7 15.53 4.33 -9.91
C ILE A 7 16.88 3.62 -9.74
N LEU A 8 17.94 4.15 -10.36
CA LEU A 8 19.29 3.58 -10.31
C LEU A 8 19.98 3.80 -8.96
N GLY A 9 19.67 4.89 -8.26
CA GLY A 9 20.25 5.20 -6.95
C GLY A 9 19.63 4.41 -5.79
N ARG A 10 18.39 3.91 -5.94
CA ARG A 10 17.70 3.17 -4.88
C ARG A 10 18.39 1.83 -4.61
N ARG A 11 18.75 1.60 -3.34
CA ARG A 11 19.40 0.37 -2.87
C ARG A 11 18.90 -0.05 -1.49
N SER A 12 19.07 -1.34 -1.14
CA SER A 12 18.75 -1.86 0.19
C SER A 12 19.80 -1.41 1.21
N ILE A 13 19.45 -0.42 2.04
CA ILE A 13 20.33 0.13 3.08
C ILE A 13 20.24 -0.72 4.36
N ARG A 14 21.40 -1.11 4.90
CA ARG A 14 21.52 -2.00 6.09
C ARG A 14 22.05 -1.31 7.34
N GLY A 15 22.29 0.01 7.28
CA GLY A 15 22.72 0.83 8.42
C GLY A 15 22.16 2.24 8.30
N TYR A 16 21.60 2.77 9.38
CA TYR A 16 20.93 4.06 9.41
C TYR A 16 21.51 4.93 10.52
N LEU A 17 21.52 6.25 10.31
CA LEU A 17 21.88 7.21 11.34
C LEU A 17 20.79 7.27 12.42
N LYS A 18 21.14 7.70 13.64
CA LYS A 18 20.19 8.02 14.72
C LYS A 18 19.43 9.34 14.49
N LYS A 19 19.28 9.75 13.22
CA LYS A 19 18.60 11.00 12.82
C LYS A 19 17.15 10.67 12.46
N PRO A 20 16.15 11.19 13.19
CA PRO A 20 14.75 10.95 12.86
C PRO A 20 14.36 11.67 11.56
N VAL A 21 13.42 11.09 10.83
CA VAL A 21 12.78 11.72 9.67
C VAL A 21 11.58 12.56 10.17
N PRO A 22 11.43 13.82 9.75
CA PRO A 22 10.27 14.63 10.12
C PRO A 22 8.95 13.96 9.69
N LYS A 23 7.94 14.00 10.57
CA LYS A 23 6.62 13.38 10.29
C LYS A 23 5.94 13.95 9.04
N ALA A 24 6.12 15.25 8.78
CA ALA A 24 5.57 15.90 7.59
C ALA A 24 6.13 15.29 6.30
N LEU A 25 7.45 15.06 6.26
CA LEU A 25 8.11 14.43 5.10
C LEU A 25 7.63 12.98 4.89
N VAL A 26 7.43 12.22 5.96
CA VAL A 26 6.88 10.86 5.85
C VAL A 26 5.46 10.89 5.25
N ARG A 27 4.64 11.86 5.66
CA ARG A 27 3.29 12.03 5.11
C ARG A 27 3.32 12.37 3.63
N GLU A 28 4.15 13.32 3.22
CA GLU A 28 4.34 13.72 1.82
C GLU A 28 4.72 12.52 0.94
N VAL A 29 5.68 11.70 1.40
CA VAL A 29 6.10 10.49 0.69
C VAL A 29 4.93 9.50 0.53
N LEU A 30 4.13 9.30 1.56
CA LEU A 30 2.96 8.42 1.49
C LEU A 30 1.88 8.97 0.57
N GLU A 31 1.63 10.29 0.58
CA GLU A 31 0.67 10.94 -0.32
C GLU A 31 1.03 10.73 -1.79
N ILE A 32 2.32 10.85 -2.13
CA ILE A 32 2.83 10.55 -3.47
C ILE A 32 2.68 9.05 -3.78
N ALA A 33 3.06 8.17 -2.85
CA ALA A 33 3.00 6.72 -3.04
C ALA A 33 1.57 6.20 -3.26
N MET A 34 0.57 6.83 -2.63
CA MET A 34 -0.85 6.50 -2.82
C MET A 34 -1.39 6.79 -4.22
N ARG A 35 -0.60 7.43 -5.10
CA ARG A 35 -0.96 7.60 -6.53
C ARG A 35 -0.68 6.35 -7.37
N ALA A 36 -0.02 5.33 -6.81
CA ALA A 36 0.21 4.07 -7.50
C ALA A 36 -1.13 3.43 -7.96
N PRO A 37 -1.21 2.89 -9.18
CA PRO A 37 -2.43 2.23 -9.64
C PRO A 37 -2.67 0.92 -8.87
N THR A 38 -3.94 0.52 -8.75
CA THR A 38 -4.34 -0.77 -8.19
C THR A 38 -5.45 -1.39 -9.02
N SER A 39 -5.57 -2.72 -8.97
CA SER A 39 -6.74 -3.40 -9.54
C SER A 39 -8.04 -2.79 -9.04
N LEU A 40 -8.91 -2.46 -10.00
CA LEU A 40 -10.22 -1.82 -9.79
C LEU A 40 -10.17 -0.56 -8.91
N ASN A 41 -9.04 0.16 -8.91
CA ASN A 41 -8.81 1.37 -8.12
C ASN A 41 -9.25 1.26 -6.64
N THR A 42 -9.14 0.06 -6.06
CA THR A 42 -9.61 -0.20 -4.68
C THR A 42 -8.75 0.47 -3.63
N GLN A 43 -7.49 0.78 -3.98
CA GLN A 43 -6.53 1.44 -3.09
C GLN A 43 -6.47 0.73 -1.72
N PRO A 44 -6.13 -0.58 -1.70
CA PRO A 44 -6.31 -1.45 -0.52
C PRO A 44 -5.21 -1.27 0.54
N TRP A 45 -4.23 -0.40 0.28
CA TRP A 45 -3.15 -0.13 1.21
C TRP A 45 -3.67 0.45 2.53
N ASN A 46 -3.12 -0.06 3.63
CA ASN A 46 -3.26 0.47 4.96
C ASN A 46 -1.86 0.64 5.55
N PHE A 47 -1.50 1.87 5.92
CA PHE A 47 -0.15 2.17 6.38
C PHE A 47 -0.12 2.35 7.90
N TYR A 48 0.72 1.56 8.57
CA TYR A 48 1.10 1.78 9.96
C TYR A 48 2.53 2.31 10.00
N VAL A 49 2.71 3.56 10.42
CA VAL A 49 4.03 4.18 10.58
C VAL A 49 4.41 4.19 12.06
N VAL A 50 5.48 3.48 12.41
CA VAL A 50 5.97 3.37 13.79
C VAL A 50 7.31 4.08 13.95
N ALA A 51 7.49 4.78 15.07
CA ALA A 51 8.70 5.51 15.42
C ALA A 51 8.89 5.55 16.95
N GLY A 52 10.10 5.91 17.40
CA GLY A 52 10.45 5.99 18.83
C GLY A 52 10.25 4.66 19.56
N ASP A 53 9.79 4.73 20.81
CA ASP A 53 9.67 3.58 21.71
C ASP A 53 8.87 2.41 21.13
N VAL A 54 7.82 2.69 20.35
CA VAL A 54 7.01 1.63 19.71
C VAL A 54 7.86 0.83 18.72
N LEU A 55 8.65 1.52 17.89
CA LEU A 55 9.55 0.88 16.94
C LEU A 55 10.66 0.12 17.67
N ASP A 56 11.17 0.66 18.78
CA ASP A 56 12.22 0.00 19.57
C ASP A 56 11.71 -1.27 20.26
N ARG A 57 10.46 -1.28 20.75
CA ARG A 57 9.81 -2.51 21.24
C ARG A 57 9.65 -3.56 20.15
N ILE A 58 9.23 -3.17 18.94
CA ILE A 58 9.12 -4.09 17.79
C ILE A 58 10.49 -4.67 17.43
N ARG A 59 11.54 -3.84 17.38
CA ARG A 59 12.92 -4.29 17.11
C ARG A 59 13.40 -5.30 18.14
N LYS A 60 13.23 -4.99 19.43
CA LYS A 60 13.62 -5.89 20.53
C LYS A 60 12.92 -7.24 20.40
N GLY A 61 11.59 -7.25 20.24
CA GLY A 61 10.82 -8.48 20.11
C GLY A 61 11.22 -9.32 18.89
N ASN A 62 11.52 -8.68 17.75
CA ASN A 62 11.99 -9.38 16.56
C ASN A 62 13.36 -10.03 16.78
N VAL A 63 14.30 -9.33 17.42
CA VAL A 63 15.64 -9.87 17.73
C VAL A 63 15.52 -11.07 18.68
N GLU A 64 14.73 -10.93 19.76
CA GLU A 64 14.53 -12.00 20.74
C GLU A 64 13.94 -13.27 20.11
N ARG A 65 12.88 -13.14 19.31
CA ARG A 65 12.23 -14.30 18.65
C ARG A 65 13.12 -14.96 17.62
N ASN A 66 13.88 -14.18 16.85
CA ASN A 66 14.83 -14.72 15.87
C ASN A 66 15.95 -15.51 16.56
N LEU A 67 16.54 -14.98 17.63
CA LEU A 67 17.58 -15.67 18.40
C LEU A 67 17.04 -16.92 19.10
N ALA A 68 15.77 -16.92 19.49
CA ALA A 68 15.08 -18.08 20.06
C ALA A 68 14.67 -19.13 19.02
N GLY A 69 14.96 -18.94 17.73
CA GLY A 69 14.64 -19.90 16.68
C GLY A 69 13.15 -20.05 16.38
N VAL A 70 12.33 -19.05 16.72
CA VAL A 70 10.90 -19.07 16.41
C VAL A 70 10.72 -19.02 14.89
N PRO A 71 10.02 -19.98 14.26
CA PRO A 71 9.83 -20.00 12.82
C PRO A 71 9.03 -18.79 12.33
N ASP A 72 9.27 -18.36 11.10
CA ASP A 72 8.48 -17.30 10.49
C ASP A 72 7.03 -17.73 10.25
N SER A 73 6.10 -16.82 10.50
CA SER A 73 4.68 -17.01 10.16
C SER A 73 4.38 -16.24 8.89
N ARG A 74 4.28 -16.96 7.76
CA ARG A 74 3.84 -16.38 6.48
C ARG A 74 2.34 -16.59 6.32
N GLU A 75 1.54 -15.78 7.00
CA GLU A 75 0.11 -15.78 6.72
C GLU A 75 -0.21 -14.93 5.49
N PHE A 76 -0.23 -15.58 4.32
CA PHE A 76 -0.96 -15.05 3.17
C PHE A 76 -2.40 -15.55 3.27
N ARG A 77 -3.27 -14.74 3.89
CA ARG A 77 -4.71 -15.01 3.86
C ARG A 77 -5.31 -14.37 2.61
N MET A 78 -5.89 -15.18 1.73
CA MET A 78 -6.88 -14.68 0.78
C MET A 78 -8.05 -14.17 1.61
N GLY A 79 -8.10 -12.86 1.84
CA GLY A 79 -9.19 -12.22 2.56
C GLY A 79 -10.51 -12.37 1.79
N PRO A 80 -11.66 -12.09 2.45
CA PRO A 80 -12.92 -11.95 1.73
C PRO A 80 -12.82 -10.87 0.63
N GLY A 81 -13.76 -10.87 -0.32
CA GLY A 81 -13.83 -9.82 -1.33
C GLY A 81 -13.92 -8.41 -0.73
N TYR A 82 -13.71 -7.38 -1.55
CA TYR A 82 -13.71 -5.99 -1.06
C TYR A 82 -14.99 -5.64 -0.29
N ALA A 83 -14.80 -4.96 0.85
CA ALA A 83 -15.86 -4.46 1.72
C ALA A 83 -15.64 -2.97 2.05
N GLY A 84 -16.68 -2.31 2.59
CA GLY A 84 -16.64 -0.90 2.98
C GLY A 84 -16.11 0.02 1.87
N VAL A 85 -15.21 0.94 2.24
CA VAL A 85 -14.65 1.95 1.32
C VAL A 85 -13.99 1.35 0.08
N HIS A 86 -13.38 0.16 0.19
CA HIS A 86 -12.74 -0.50 -0.96
C HIS A 86 -13.78 -1.01 -1.96
N ARG A 87 -14.92 -1.52 -1.49
CA ARG A 87 -16.05 -1.92 -2.35
C ARG A 87 -16.72 -0.71 -2.99
N GLU A 88 -16.88 0.37 -2.24
CA GLU A 88 -17.41 1.63 -2.76
C GLU A 88 -16.55 2.18 -3.90
N ARG A 89 -15.21 2.18 -3.73
CA ARG A 89 -14.27 2.57 -4.79
C ARG A 89 -14.33 1.66 -6.01
N GLN A 90 -14.40 0.35 -5.79
CA GLN A 90 -14.57 -0.65 -6.87
C GLN A 90 -15.83 -0.37 -7.71
N ILE A 91 -16.95 -0.05 -7.06
CA ILE A 91 -18.19 0.32 -7.74
C ILE A 91 -18.04 1.68 -8.44
N GLY A 92 -17.39 2.64 -7.78
CA GLY A 92 -17.15 3.98 -8.30
C GLY A 92 -16.36 3.97 -9.62
N ILE A 93 -15.26 3.21 -9.68
CA ILE A 93 -14.45 3.14 -10.90
C ILE A 93 -15.19 2.47 -12.05
N ALA A 94 -15.99 1.42 -11.78
CA ALA A 94 -16.79 0.76 -12.82
C ALA A 94 -17.83 1.73 -13.42
N LYS A 95 -18.47 2.56 -12.59
CA LYS A 95 -19.38 3.61 -13.07
C LYS A 95 -18.66 4.62 -13.95
N GLN A 96 -17.49 5.08 -13.55
CA GLN A 96 -16.69 6.05 -14.31
C GLN A 96 -16.25 5.47 -15.66
N LEU A 97 -15.79 4.21 -15.66
CA LEU A 97 -15.37 3.50 -16.87
C LEU A 97 -16.51 3.39 -17.89
N PHE A 98 -17.65 2.82 -17.49
CA PHE A 98 -18.78 2.66 -18.41
C PHE A 98 -19.35 3.99 -18.87
N ALA A 99 -19.38 5.02 -18.01
CA ALA A 99 -19.78 6.36 -18.40
C ALA A 99 -18.84 6.94 -19.48
N ALA A 100 -17.51 6.78 -19.31
CA ALA A 100 -16.53 7.23 -20.29
C ALA A 100 -16.63 6.50 -21.64
N MET A 101 -17.09 5.24 -21.63
CA MET A 101 -17.36 4.44 -22.83
C MET A 101 -18.74 4.70 -23.45
N GLY A 102 -19.58 5.56 -22.83
CA GLY A 102 -20.94 5.82 -23.31
C GLY A 102 -21.89 4.63 -23.16
N ILE A 103 -21.66 3.75 -22.16
CA ILE A 103 -22.45 2.54 -21.91
C ILE A 103 -23.43 2.80 -20.75
N ALA A 104 -24.73 2.73 -21.06
CA ALA A 104 -25.80 3.00 -20.10
C ALA A 104 -25.87 1.95 -18.97
N ARG A 105 -26.63 2.24 -17.90
CA ARG A 105 -26.68 1.35 -16.72
C ARG A 105 -27.35 0.02 -16.97
N ASP A 106 -28.35 0.06 -17.80
CA ASP A 106 -29.27 -0.98 -18.22
C ASP A 106 -28.80 -1.76 -19.45
N ASP A 107 -27.82 -1.24 -20.19
CA ASP A 107 -27.17 -1.92 -21.31
C ASP A 107 -26.27 -3.07 -20.82
N LYS A 108 -26.90 -4.21 -20.51
CA LYS A 108 -26.22 -5.40 -19.96
C LYS A 108 -25.28 -6.05 -20.96
N GLU A 109 -25.61 -6.00 -22.24
CA GLU A 109 -24.85 -6.63 -23.32
C GLU A 109 -23.48 -5.97 -23.44
N ARG A 110 -23.44 -4.64 -23.61
CA ARG A 110 -22.18 -3.90 -23.74
C ARG A 110 -21.34 -3.83 -22.46
N ARG A 111 -21.87 -4.31 -21.33
CA ARG A 111 -21.15 -4.38 -20.05
C ARG A 111 -20.47 -5.72 -19.77
N GLN A 112 -20.73 -6.71 -20.62
CA GLN A 112 -20.15 -8.04 -20.52
C GLN A 112 -19.16 -8.36 -21.66
N ASP A 113 -19.15 -7.53 -22.71
CA ASP A 113 -18.13 -7.48 -23.77
C ASP A 113 -16.81 -6.86 -23.26
#